data_AF-A0A945YVL4-F1
#
_entry.id   AF-A0A945YVL4-F1
#
_cell.length_a   1.000
_cell.length_b   1.000
_cell.length_c   1.000
_cell.angle_alpha   90.00
_cell.angle_beta   90.00
_cell.angle_gamma   90.00
#
_symmetry.space_group_name_H-M   'P 1'
#
loop_
_entity.id
_entity.type
_entity.pdbx_description
1 polymer ?
#
loop_
_entity_poly.entity_id
_entity_poly.type
_entity_poly.pdbx_seq_one_letter_code
_entity_poly.pdbx_strand_id
1 'polypeptide(L)'
;MPDLHQENKVFSVSAIRDIFSGLLDVLYPRHCFACEKSLHEEKNTYVCENCLEIVEATEAKRCIKCGLKLGSGITSSSKGCHECKNTNLGFEKSFFVSDNIEPAKTLIHQFKYKKHMCLATPLGSLLINLLHQKIIGEI
;
A
#
# COMPACT_ATOMS: atom_id res chain seq x y z
N MET A 1 -12.49 15.47 51.13
CA MET A 1 -13.27 16.16 50.10
C MET A 1 -12.29 16.68 49.06
N PRO A 2 -12.16 16.03 47.88
CA PRO A 2 -11.25 16.48 46.84
C PRO A 2 -11.95 17.36 45.78
N ASP A 3 -11.13 18.21 45.16
CA ASP A 3 -11.44 19.36 44.31
C ASP A 3 -12.21 19.07 43.01
N LEU A 4 -13.20 19.93 42.73
CA LEU A 4 -14.13 19.92 41.58
C LEU A 4 -13.66 20.77 40.37
N HIS A 5 -12.38 21.13 40.27
CA HIS A 5 -11.94 22.19 39.34
C HIS A 5 -10.96 21.79 38.22
N GLN A 6 -10.67 20.49 38.04
CA GLN A 6 -9.64 20.03 37.09
C GLN A 6 -10.17 19.42 35.78
N GLU A 7 -11.47 19.12 35.66
CA GLU A 7 -12.04 18.45 34.47
C GLU A 7 -12.34 19.40 33.28
N ASN A 8 -12.52 20.71 33.53
CA ASN A 8 -12.95 21.67 32.50
C ASN A 8 -11.90 22.04 31.45
N LYS A 9 -10.60 21.89 31.75
CA LYS A 9 -9.53 22.26 30.80
C LYS A 9 -9.34 21.23 29.69
N VAL A 10 -9.52 19.94 30.00
CA VAL A 10 -9.27 18.85 29.04
C VAL A 10 -10.35 18.81 27.97
N PHE A 11 -11.60 19.04 28.35
CA PHE A 11 -12.75 19.02 27.45
C PHE A 11 -12.73 20.17 26.43
N SER A 12 -12.38 21.38 26.89
CA SER A 12 -12.37 22.59 26.05
C SER A 12 -11.25 22.57 24.99
N VAL A 13 -10.09 21.97 25.32
CA VAL A 13 -8.97 21.82 24.37
C VAL A 13 -9.29 20.81 23.27
N SER A 14 -9.99 19.72 23.58
CA SER A 14 -10.41 18.73 22.57
C SER A 14 -11.38 19.34 21.57
N ALA A 15 -12.40 20.06 22.04
CA ALA A 15 -13.42 20.64 21.17
C ALA A 15 -12.84 21.67 20.17
N ILE A 16 -11.91 22.51 20.61
CA ILE A 16 -11.23 23.48 19.73
C ILE A 16 -10.37 22.75 18.69
N ARG A 17 -9.65 21.69 19.10
CA ARG A 17 -8.85 20.86 18.19
C ARG A 17 -9.71 20.20 17.12
N ASP A 18 -10.87 19.66 17.52
CA ASP A 18 -11.75 18.93 16.63
C ASP A 18 -12.41 19.88 15.62
N ILE A 19 -12.88 21.06 16.05
CA ILE A 19 -13.40 22.11 15.16
C ILE A 19 -12.32 22.60 14.18
N PHE A 20 -11.10 22.82 14.67
CA PHE A 20 -10.00 23.27 13.83
C PHE A 20 -9.62 22.21 12.79
N SER A 21 -9.58 20.93 13.17
CA SER A 21 -9.35 19.83 12.24
C SER A 21 -10.46 19.71 11.20
N GLY A 22 -11.72 19.87 11.59
CA GLY A 22 -12.85 19.87 10.65
C GLY A 22 -12.79 21.03 9.66
N LEU A 23 -12.39 22.22 10.09
CA LEU A 23 -12.19 23.37 9.21
C LEU A 23 -11.05 23.13 8.20
N LEU A 24 -9.93 22.56 8.68
CA LEU A 24 -8.81 22.20 7.80
C LEU A 24 -9.22 21.13 6.79
N ASP A 25 -10.03 20.15 7.18
CA ASP A 25 -10.52 19.13 6.26
C ASP A 25 -11.44 19.73 5.17
N VAL A 26 -12.21 20.78 5.47
CA VAL A 26 -13.02 21.50 4.47
C VAL A 26 -12.16 22.32 3.51
N LEU A 27 -11.13 23.01 4.03
CA LEU A 27 -10.26 23.87 3.21
C LEU A 27 -9.19 23.07 2.44
N TYR A 28 -8.75 21.96 3.00
CA TYR A 28 -7.70 21.08 2.49
C TYR A 28 -8.16 19.61 2.51
N PRO A 29 -9.20 19.28 1.72
CA PRO A 29 -9.72 17.92 1.65
C PRO A 29 -8.62 16.94 1.26
N ARG A 30 -8.50 15.86 2.05
CA ARG A 30 -7.59 14.77 1.77
C ARG A 30 -8.15 13.94 0.62
N HIS A 31 -7.32 13.70 -0.40
CA HIS A 31 -7.69 12.91 -1.56
C HIS A 31 -6.69 11.77 -1.79
N CYS A 32 -7.18 10.67 -2.35
CA CYS A 32 -6.37 9.53 -2.75
C CYS A 32 -5.37 9.93 -3.84
N PHE A 33 -4.09 9.62 -3.64
CA PHE A 33 -3.04 9.91 -4.64
C PHE A 33 -3.18 9.12 -5.96
N ALA A 34 -4.06 8.12 -6.01
CA ALA A 34 -4.31 7.32 -7.21
C ALA A 34 -5.58 7.74 -7.97
N CYS A 35 -6.72 7.83 -7.28
CA CYS A 35 -8.04 8.00 -7.90
C CYS A 35 -8.73 9.32 -7.53
N GLU A 36 -8.08 10.17 -6.73
CA GLU A 36 -8.58 11.48 -6.29
C GLU A 36 -9.87 11.42 -5.44
N LYS A 37 -10.35 10.22 -5.06
CA LYS A 37 -11.47 10.05 -4.11
C LYS A 37 -11.12 10.72 -2.78
N SER A 38 -12.11 11.38 -2.16
CA SER A 38 -11.97 11.91 -0.80
C SER A 38 -11.66 10.81 0.23
N LEU A 39 -10.81 11.14 1.20
CA LEU A 39 -10.32 10.25 2.26
C LEU A 39 -10.85 10.61 3.66
N HIS A 40 -11.91 11.43 3.78
CA HIS A 40 -12.40 11.86 5.10
C HIS A 40 -12.75 10.70 6.02
N GLU A 41 -13.37 9.65 5.48
CA GLU A 41 -13.81 8.46 6.24
C GLU A 41 -12.81 7.29 6.17
N GLU A 42 -11.69 7.47 5.48
CA GLU A 42 -10.70 6.41 5.24
C GLU A 42 -9.64 6.41 6.35
N LYS A 43 -9.26 5.22 6.82
CA LYS A 43 -8.20 5.06 7.84
C LYS A 43 -6.84 5.50 7.31
N ASN A 44 -6.56 5.20 6.05
CA ASN A 44 -5.32 5.59 5.40
C ASN A 44 -5.42 7.03 4.89
N THR A 45 -4.42 7.84 5.24
CA THR A 45 -4.42 9.28 4.98
C THR A 45 -4.07 9.64 3.52
N TYR A 46 -3.54 8.70 2.74
CA TYR A 46 -2.96 8.98 1.42
C TYR A 46 -3.55 8.13 0.27
N VAL A 47 -4.00 6.90 0.56
CA VAL A 47 -4.55 5.98 -0.45
C VAL A 47 -5.80 5.34 0.10
N CYS A 48 -6.90 5.36 -0.64
CA CYS A 48 -8.14 4.71 -0.20
C CYS A 48 -8.01 3.18 -0.20
N GLU A 49 -8.82 2.52 0.62
CA GLU A 49 -8.82 1.06 0.78
C GLU A 49 -9.03 0.33 -0.56
N ASN A 50 -10.01 0.75 -1.35
CA ASN A 50 -10.29 0.17 -2.67
C ASN A 50 -9.05 0.20 -3.61
N CYS A 51 -8.27 1.28 -3.61
CA CYS A 51 -7.06 1.32 -4.43
C CYS A 51 -5.98 0.38 -3.90
N LEU A 52 -5.84 0.22 -2.58
CA LEU A 52 -4.90 -0.74 -1.99
C LEU A 52 -5.31 -2.18 -2.32
N GLU A 53 -6.59 -2.50 -2.22
CA GLU A 53 -7.13 -3.83 -2.55
C GLU A 53 -6.88 -4.19 -4.02
N ILE A 54 -7.11 -3.26 -4.96
CA ILE A 54 -6.83 -3.49 -6.38
C ILE A 54 -5.33 -3.73 -6.61
N VAL A 55 -4.45 -3.06 -5.87
CA VAL A 55 -3.00 -3.27 -5.98
C VAL A 55 -2.62 -4.68 -5.50
N GLU A 56 -3.17 -5.13 -4.38
CA GLU A 56 -2.89 -6.46 -3.82
C GLU A 56 -3.54 -7.60 -4.65
N ALA A 57 -4.62 -7.33 -5.36
CA ALA A 57 -5.31 -8.29 -6.22
C ALA A 57 -4.47 -8.66 -7.45
N THR A 58 -3.57 -9.64 -7.30
CA THR A 58 -2.83 -10.23 -8.42
C THR A 58 -3.30 -11.66 -8.69
N GLU A 59 -4.07 -11.85 -9.76
CA GLU A 59 -4.52 -13.18 -10.21
C GLU A 59 -3.55 -13.88 -11.19
N ALA A 60 -2.48 -13.20 -11.61
CA ALA A 60 -1.59 -13.75 -12.63
C ALA A 60 -0.77 -14.94 -12.09
N LYS A 61 -0.84 -16.08 -12.79
CA LYS A 61 0.13 -17.16 -12.59
C LYS A 61 1.52 -16.65 -12.94
N ARG A 62 2.45 -16.72 -12.00
CA ARG A 62 3.82 -16.22 -12.15
C ARG A 62 4.85 -17.31 -11.93
N CYS A 63 6.02 -17.13 -12.52
CA CYS A 63 7.17 -17.98 -12.22
C CYS A 63 7.56 -17.85 -10.74
N ILE A 64 7.73 -18.95 -10.03
CA ILE A 64 8.09 -18.89 -8.61
C ILE A 64 9.50 -18.33 -8.36
N LYS A 65 10.37 -18.31 -9.39
CA LYS A 65 11.76 -17.85 -9.31
C LYS A 65 11.89 -16.38 -9.72
N CYS A 66 11.59 -16.05 -10.98
CA CYS A 66 11.72 -14.68 -11.49
C CYS A 66 10.42 -13.86 -11.46
N GLY A 67 9.27 -14.47 -11.18
CA GLY A 67 7.92 -13.86 -11.19
C GLY A 67 7.43 -13.26 -12.50
N LEU A 68 8.05 -13.65 -13.62
CA LEU A 68 7.49 -13.46 -14.95
C LEU A 68 6.06 -14.01 -15.01
N LYS A 69 5.13 -13.24 -15.58
CA LYS A 69 3.77 -13.74 -15.86
C LYS A 69 3.84 -14.90 -16.83
N LEU A 70 3.16 -15.98 -16.49
CA LEU A 70 3.06 -17.17 -17.32
C LEU A 70 1.75 -17.11 -18.11
N GLY A 71 1.85 -17.38 -19.41
CA GLY A 71 0.68 -17.57 -20.26
C GLY A 71 -0.06 -18.86 -19.93
N SER A 72 -1.27 -19.01 -20.47
CA SER A 72 -2.08 -20.22 -20.34
C SER A 72 -1.29 -21.46 -20.76
N GLY A 73 -1.31 -22.50 -19.92
CA GLY A 73 -0.62 -23.77 -20.17
C GLY A 73 0.89 -23.77 -19.85
N ILE A 74 1.49 -22.63 -19.49
CA ILE A 74 2.89 -22.55 -19.09
C ILE A 74 2.99 -22.75 -17.57
N THR A 75 3.85 -23.68 -17.15
CA THR A 75 4.08 -23.97 -15.73
C THR A 75 5.47 -23.54 -15.30
N SER A 76 5.60 -23.15 -14.03
CA SER A 76 6.90 -22.94 -13.39
C SER A 76 7.28 -24.21 -12.64
N SER A 77 8.48 -24.72 -12.90
CA SER A 77 9.09 -25.74 -12.04
C SER A 77 9.77 -25.10 -10.83
N SER A 78 10.26 -25.92 -9.90
CA SER A 78 11.13 -25.47 -8.80
C SER A 78 12.39 -24.75 -9.30
N LYS A 79 12.87 -25.10 -10.50
CA LYS A 79 14.02 -24.45 -11.16
C LYS A 79 13.66 -23.15 -11.90
N GLY A 80 12.39 -22.74 -11.87
CA GLY A 80 11.87 -21.58 -12.60
C GLY A 80 11.22 -21.92 -13.94
N CYS A 81 10.96 -20.87 -14.73
CA CYS A 81 10.40 -20.95 -16.09
C CYS A 81 11.50 -21.17 -17.16
N HIS A 82 11.12 -21.21 -18.44
CA HIS A 82 12.07 -21.33 -19.56
C HIS A 82 13.16 -20.24 -19.53
N GLU A 83 12.78 -18.97 -19.32
CA GLU A 83 13.73 -17.86 -19.23
C GLU A 83 14.72 -18.00 -18.07
N CYS A 84 14.28 -18.54 -16.94
CA CYS A 84 15.15 -18.81 -15.80
C CYS A 84 16.22 -19.87 -16.10
N LYS A 85 15.96 -20.77 -17.04
CA LYS A 85 16.92 -21.82 -17.43
C LYS A 85 17.98 -21.29 -18.39
N ASN A 86 17.61 -20.31 -19.21
CA ASN A 86 18.50 -19.71 -20.22
C ASN A 86 19.26 -18.49 -19.71
N THR A 87 18.98 -18.06 -18.47
CA THR A 87 19.58 -16.86 -17.88
C THR A 87 20.23 -17.20 -16.54
N ASN A 88 21.46 -16.73 -16.33
CA ASN A 88 22.08 -16.77 -15.00
C ASN A 88 21.54 -15.61 -14.14
N LEU A 89 20.52 -15.89 -13.33
CA LEU A 89 19.90 -14.88 -12.46
C LEU A 89 20.79 -14.61 -11.23
N GLY A 90 21.06 -13.33 -10.95
CA GLY A 90 21.80 -12.87 -9.76
C GLY A 90 20.99 -12.88 -8.46
N PHE A 91 19.85 -13.57 -8.43
CA PHE A 91 18.95 -13.68 -7.28
C PHE A 91 18.32 -15.08 -7.22
N GLU A 92 17.91 -15.49 -6.03
CA GLU A 92 17.24 -16.78 -5.83
C GLU A 92 15.75 -16.71 -6.12
N LYS A 93 15.09 -15.64 -5.67
CA LYS A 93 13.64 -15.46 -5.78
C LYS A 93 13.27 -13.99 -5.89
N SER A 94 12.22 -13.68 -6.64
CA SER A 94 11.64 -12.34 -6.75
C SER A 94 10.18 -12.34 -6.29
N PHE A 95 9.79 -11.27 -5.59
CA PHE A 95 8.44 -11.07 -5.07
C PHE A 95 7.74 -9.94 -5.81
N PHE A 96 6.42 -10.07 -5.97
CA PHE A 96 5.59 -9.15 -6.74
C PHE A 96 4.31 -8.87 -5.98
N VAL A 97 4.10 -7.60 -5.65
CA VAL A 97 2.84 -7.12 -5.07
C VAL A 97 1.79 -6.99 -6.17
N SER A 98 2.16 -6.31 -7.26
CA SER A 98 1.25 -5.98 -8.36
C SER A 98 2.00 -5.80 -9.67
N ASP A 99 1.24 -5.69 -10.75
CA ASP A 99 1.74 -5.20 -12.03
C ASP A 99 1.87 -3.69 -12.04
N ASN A 100 2.66 -3.18 -12.98
CA ASN A 100 2.78 -1.76 -13.22
C ASN A 100 1.58 -1.21 -14.02
N ILE A 101 0.38 -1.43 -13.50
CA ILE A 101 -0.91 -0.94 -14.00
C ILE A 101 -1.59 -0.09 -12.91
N GLU A 102 -2.72 0.55 -13.23
CA GLU A 102 -3.45 1.32 -12.22
C GLU A 102 -4.04 0.44 -11.12
N PRO A 103 -4.06 0.90 -9.86
CA PRO A 103 -3.56 2.19 -9.39
C PRO A 103 -2.08 2.19 -8.97
N ALA A 104 -1.41 1.01 -8.98
CA ALA A 104 -0.01 0.86 -8.56
C ALA A 104 0.93 1.78 -9.34
N LYS A 105 0.75 1.87 -10.66
CA LYS A 105 1.55 2.71 -11.55
C LYS A 105 1.49 4.17 -11.13
N THR A 106 0.30 4.73 -10.93
CA THR A 106 0.14 6.12 -10.49
C THR A 106 0.80 6.34 -9.14
N LEU A 107 0.56 5.46 -8.16
CA LEU A 107 1.17 5.58 -6.82
C LEU A 107 2.71 5.57 -6.89
N ILE A 108 3.30 4.67 -7.68
CA ILE A 108 4.75 4.61 -7.89
C ILE A 108 5.25 5.88 -8.56
N HIS A 109 4.52 6.42 -9.55
CA HIS A 109 4.89 7.68 -10.21
C HIS A 109 4.85 8.87 -9.26
N GLN A 110 3.81 8.97 -8.44
CA GLN A 110 3.66 10.01 -7.42
C GLN A 110 4.81 9.94 -6.40
N PHE A 111 5.18 8.73 -5.97
CA PHE A 111 6.30 8.53 -5.05
C PHE A 111 7.65 8.86 -5.72
N LYS A 112 7.99 8.17 -6.81
CA LYS A 112 9.33 8.20 -7.43
C LYS A 112 9.65 9.54 -8.10
N TYR A 113 8.69 10.12 -8.81
CA TYR A 113 8.95 11.27 -9.69
C TYR A 113 8.39 12.57 -9.14
N LYS A 114 7.25 12.53 -8.43
CA LYS A 114 6.67 13.72 -7.79
C LYS A 114 7.15 13.92 -6.35
N LYS A 115 7.94 12.99 -5.81
CA LYS A 115 8.55 13.05 -4.47
C LYS A 115 7.51 13.15 -3.35
N HIS A 116 6.33 12.56 -3.54
CA HIS A 116 5.34 12.44 -2.48
C HIS A 116 5.78 11.38 -1.46
N MET A 117 6.70 11.75 -0.57
CA MET A 117 7.34 10.84 0.38
C MET A 117 6.36 10.23 1.40
N CYS A 118 5.20 10.85 1.61
CA CYS A 118 4.10 10.28 2.39
C CYS A 118 3.63 8.91 1.87
N LEU A 119 3.86 8.61 0.59
CA LEU A 119 3.54 7.31 -0.02
C LEU A 119 4.53 6.20 0.34
N ALA A 120 5.67 6.52 0.99
CA ALA A 120 6.64 5.50 1.41
C ALA A 120 6.01 4.47 2.36
N THR A 121 5.21 4.92 3.32
CA THR A 121 4.53 4.06 4.29
C THR A 121 3.51 3.12 3.63
N PRO A 122 2.48 3.60 2.89
CA PRO A 122 1.53 2.69 2.27
C PRO A 122 2.18 1.73 1.26
N LEU A 123 3.12 2.20 0.43
CA LEU A 123 3.82 1.32 -0.51
C LEU A 123 4.72 0.29 0.19
N GLY A 124 5.40 0.69 1.27
CA GLY A 124 6.21 -0.20 2.10
C GLY A 124 5.38 -1.28 2.79
N SER A 125 4.21 -0.92 3.32
CA SER A 125 3.28 -1.86 3.96
C SER A 125 2.85 -2.97 3.00
N LEU A 126 2.59 -2.66 1.72
CA LEU A 126 2.27 -3.67 0.71
C LEU A 126 3.39 -4.71 0.54
N LEU A 127 4.66 -4.26 0.53
CA LEU A 127 5.81 -5.16 0.42
C LEU A 127 5.95 -6.04 1.67
N ILE A 128 5.80 -5.45 2.86
CA ILE A 128 5.88 -6.18 4.13
C ILE A 128 4.78 -7.22 4.24
N ASN A 129 3.53 -6.85 3.91
CA ASN A 129 2.39 -7.76 3.92
C ASN A 129 2.63 -8.96 3.01
N LEU A 130 3.14 -8.72 1.79
CA LEU A 130 3.48 -9.78 0.85
C LEU A 130 4.53 -10.74 1.42
N LEU A 131 5.61 -10.20 2.01
CA LEU A 131 6.67 -11.01 2.60
C LEU A 131 6.13 -11.86 3.76
N HIS A 132 5.33 -11.29 4.65
CA HIS A 132 4.71 -12.05 5.74
C HIS A 132 3.83 -13.19 5.23
N GLN A 133 2.97 -12.94 4.24
CA GLN A 133 2.12 -13.98 3.64
C GLN A 133 2.93 -15.12 3.02
N LYS A 134 4.06 -14.81 2.36
CA LYS A 134 4.90 -15.82 1.70
C LYS A 134 5.84 -16.56 2.65
N ILE A 135 6.35 -15.90 3.68
CA ILE A 135 7.17 -16.53 4.72
C ILE A 135 6.34 -17.52 5.53
N ILE A 136 5.10 -17.16 5.89
CA ILE A 136 4.19 -18.07 6.61
C ILE A 136 3.77 -19.26 5.73
N GLY A 137 3.70 -19.10 4.40
CA GLY A 137 3.39 -20.19 3.48
C GLY A 137 4.55 -21.13 3.13
N GLU A 138 5.77 -20.85 3.62
CA GLU A 138 6.95 -21.69 3.43
C GLU A 138 7.33 -22.48 4.71
N ILE A 139 6.61 -22.27 5.82
CA ILE A 139 6.65 -23.06 7.06
C ILE A 139 5.54 -24.10 7.04
#